data_AF-A0A7J8UWZ5-F1
#
_entry.id   AF-A0A7J8UWZ5-F1
#
_cell.length_a   1.000
_cell.length_b   1.000
_cell.length_c   1.000
_cell.angle_alpha   90.00
_cell.angle_beta   90.00
_cell.angle_gamma   90.00
#
_symmetry.space_group_name_H-M   'P 1'
#
loop_
_entity.id
_entity.type
_entity.pdbx_description
1 polymer ?
#
loop_
_entity_poly.entity_id
_entity_poly.type
_entity_poly.pdbx_seq_one_letter_code
_entity_poly.pdbx_strand_id
1 'polypeptide(L)' 'MMVPDCHKRLEASLADLKATLAELEEANEKEGPEFEDARSTITEVEKLFQTTEA' A
#
# COMPACT_ATOMS: atom_id res chain seq x y z
N MET A 1 -11.44 -11.44 17.96
CA MET A 1 -11.34 -9.98 17.80
C MET A 1 -11.03 -9.67 16.34
N MET A 2 -11.61 -8.62 15.75
CA MET A 2 -11.55 -8.33 14.30
C MET A 2 -10.26 -7.62 13.85
N VAL A 3 -9.44 -7.10 14.77
CA VAL A 3 -8.23 -6.31 14.45
C VAL A 3 -7.18 -7.11 13.66
N PRO A 4 -6.85 -8.37 14.02
CA PRO A 4 -5.89 -9.16 13.24
C PRO A 4 -6.38 -9.46 11.82
N ASP A 5 -7.69 -9.69 11.64
CA ASP A 5 -8.28 -9.90 10.31
C ASP A 5 -8.23 -8.63 9.46
N CYS A 6 -8.48 -7.47 10.09
CA CYS A 6 -8.34 -6.16 9.45
C CYS A 6 -6.89 -5.90 8.99
N HIS A 7 -5.90 -6.18 9.85
CA HIS A 7 -4.48 -6.06 9.48
C HIS A 7 -4.12 -6.96 8.30
N LYS A 8 -4.52 -8.23 8.34
CA LYS A 8 -4.25 -9.17 7.24
C LYS A 8 -4.86 -8.71 5.91
N ARG A 9 -6.09 -8.18 5.95
CA ARG A 9 -6.72 -7.61 4.75
C ARG A 9 -5.99 -6.38 4.26
N LEU A 10 -5.53 -5.52 5.17
CA LEU A 10 -4.78 -4.32 4.84
C LEU A 10 -3.41 -4.65 4.24
N GLU A 11 -2.71 -5.65 4.76
CA GLU A 11 -1.44 -6.17 4.20
C GLU A 11 -1.64 -6.68 2.77
N ALA A 12 -2.71 -7.45 2.54
CA ALA A 12 -3.04 -7.97 1.22
C ALA A 12 -3.33 -6.84 0.21
N SER A 13 -4.16 -5.86 0.59
CA SER A 13 -4.44 -4.70 -0.26
C SER A 13 -3.20 -3.83 -0.50
N LEU A 14 -2.31 -3.68 0.49
CA LEU A 14 -1.05 -2.96 0.32
C LEU A 14 -0.13 -3.67 -0.68
N ALA A 15 -0.04 -5.00 -0.62
CA ALA A 15 0.74 -5.79 -1.56
C ALA A 15 0.20 -5.67 -2.99
N ASP A 16 -1.13 -5.72 -3.14
CA ASP A 16 -1.82 -5.56 -4.42
C ASP A 16 -1.55 -4.18 -5.03
N LEU A 17 -1.71 -3.10 -4.25
CA LEU A 17 -1.43 -1.73 -4.70
C LEU A 17 0.02 -1.55 -5.17
N LYS A 18 0.99 -2.12 -4.44
CA LYS A 18 2.41 -2.09 -4.83
C LYS A 18 2.66 -2.84 -6.14
N ALA A 19 2.02 -3.99 -6.33
CA ALA A 19 2.13 -4.76 -7.56
C ALA A 19 1.56 -3.99 -8.76
N THR A 20 0.37 -3.38 -8.61
CA THR A 20 -0.24 -2.54 -9.66
C THR A 20 0.65 -1.35 -10.02
N LEU A 21 1.25 -0.67 -9.05
CA LEU A 21 2.17 0.42 -9.34
C LEU A 21 3.40 -0.05 -10.12
N ALA A 22 3.95 -1.22 -9.79
CA ALA A 22 5.08 -1.78 -10.53
C ALA A 22 4.69 -2.12 -11.98
N GLU A 23 3.52 -2.71 -12.22
CA GLU A 23 3.00 -3.00 -13.56
C GLU A 23 2.81 -1.71 -14.39
N LEU A 24 2.31 -0.65 -13.78
CA LEU A 24 2.15 0.65 -14.45
C LEU A 24 3.50 1.31 -14.74
N GLU A 25 4.46 1.22 -13.82
CA GLU A 25 5.82 1.70 -14.05
C GLU A 25 6.50 0.95 -15.21
N GLU A 26 6.26 -0.36 -15.37
CA GLU A 26 6.68 -1.16 -16.52
C GLU A 26 6.00 -0.72 -17.83
N ALA A 27 4.74 -0.31 -17.78
CA ALA A 27 4.02 0.30 -18.90
C ALA A 27 4.46 1.75 -19.20
N ASN A 28 5.44 2.27 -18.46
CA ASN A 28 5.95 3.64 -18.54
C ASN A 28 4.90 4.72 -18.18
N GLU A 29 3.87 4.33 -17.42
CA GLU A 29 2.90 5.19 -16.75
C GLU A 29 3.31 5.31 -15.29
N LYS A 30 3.98 6.41 -14.92
CA LYS A 30 4.63 6.56 -13.59
C LYS A 30 4.43 7.92 -12.93
N GLU A 31 3.59 8.76 -13.53
CA GLU A 31 3.37 10.16 -13.16
C GLU A 31 1.88 10.47 -13.13
N GLY A 32 1.49 11.38 -12.24
CA GLY A 32 0.12 11.82 -12.09
C GLY A 32 -0.33 11.85 -10.62
N PRO A 33 -1.44 12.53 -10.32
CA PRO A 33 -1.95 12.68 -8.97
C PRO A 33 -2.26 11.32 -8.30
N GLU A 34 -2.70 10.34 -9.09
CA GLU A 34 -3.00 8.98 -8.60
C GLU A 34 -1.74 8.26 -8.09
N PHE A 35 -0.58 8.46 -8.72
CA PHE A 35 0.68 7.87 -8.27
C PHE A 35 1.20 8.52 -7.00
N GLU A 36 1.05 9.85 -6.88
CA GLU A 36 1.40 10.58 -5.67
C GLU A 36 0.54 10.13 -4.49
N ASP A 37 -0.78 10.01 -4.70
CA ASP A 37 -1.72 9.55 -3.67
C ASP A 37 -1.46 8.09 -3.28
N ALA A 38 -1.22 7.20 -4.26
CA ALA A 38 -0.89 5.80 -4.01
C ALA A 38 0.41 5.66 -3.20
N ARG A 39 1.45 6.43 -3.54
CA ARG A 39 2.74 6.44 -2.80
C ARG A 39 2.57 6.99 -1.38
N SER A 40 1.74 8.03 -1.20
CA SER A 40 1.41 8.58 0.12
C SER A 40 0.66 7.56 0.96
N THR A 41 -0.37 6.93 0.39
CA THR A 41 -1.18 5.89 1.03
C THR A 41 -0.32 4.69 1.46
N ILE A 42 0.57 4.20 0.60
CA ILE A 42 1.52 3.14 0.95
C ILE A 42 2.34 3.53 2.19
N THR A 43 2.90 4.74 2.20
CA THR A 43 3.74 5.23 3.30
C THR A 43 2.95 5.34 4.62
N GLU A 44 1.70 5.80 4.56
CA GLU A 44 0.83 5.90 5.73
C GLU A 44 0.43 4.54 6.28
N VAL A 45 0.07 3.60 5.39
CA VAL A 45 -0.35 2.26 5.76
C VAL A 45 0.82 1.44 6.32
N GLU A 46 2.03 1.58 5.76
CA GLU A 46 3.24 0.93 6.29
C GLU A 46 3.55 1.33 7.73
N LYS A 47 3.30 2.59 8.11
CA LYS A 47 3.50 3.06 9.49
C LYS A 47 2.61 2.34 10.50
N LEU A 48 1.39 1.96 10.12
CA LEU A 48 0.45 1.26 10.99
C LEU A 48 0.98 -0.13 11.42
N PHE A 49 1.73 -0.78 10.52
CA PHE A 49 2.38 -2.07 10.81
C PHE A 49 3.62 -1.89 11.68
N GLN A 50 4.43 -0.86 11.44
CA GLN A 50 5.61 -0.56 12.27
C GLN A 50 5.25 -0.23 13.73
N THR A 51 4.10 0.43 13.96
CA THR A 51 3.61 0.73 15.31
C THR A 51 3.04 -0.48 16.05
N THR A 52 2.82 -1.61 15.37
CA THR A 52 2.23 -2.82 15.98
C THR A 52 3.31 -3.75 16.56
N GLU A 53 4.59 -3.56 16.24
CA GLU A 53 5.71 -4.36 16.77
C GLU A 53 6.38 -3.77 18.04
N ALA A 54 5.68 -2.93 18.81
CA ALA A 54 6.18 -2.31 20.04
C ALA A 54 5.54 -2.86 21.33
#